data_AF-G7WB59-F1
#
_entry.id   AF-G7WB59-F1
#
_cell.length_a   1.000
_cell.length_b   1.000
_cell.length_c   1.000
_cell.angle_alpha   90.00
_cell.angle_beta   90.00
_cell.angle_gamma   90.00
#
_symmetry.space_group_name_H-M   'P 1'
#
loop_
_entity.id
_entity.type
_entity.pdbx_description
1 polymer ?
#
loop_
_entity_poly.entity_id
_entity_poly.type
_entity_poly.pdbx_seq_one_letter_code
_entity_poly.pdbx_strand_id
1 'polypeptide(L)'
;MFSWYIFFYGPPAIIITLIVSVIGVIAKRASPILIGAILSAPFALHISMTTMTSFSRYLGSIIPLTLAGASLAIRLKVNWLSYILILPLLALFLWVIKGVFTQ
;
A
#
# COMPACT_ATOMS: atom_id res chain seq x y z
N MET A 1 1.40 -17.11 -18.83
CA MET A 1 2.69 -16.54 -18.38
C MET A 1 2.49 -15.97 -16.98
N PHE A 2 2.56 -16.81 -15.95
CA PHE A 2 2.23 -16.47 -14.57
C PHE A 2 3.08 -17.37 -13.65
N SER A 3 3.81 -16.79 -12.69
CA SER A 3 4.10 -17.41 -11.37
C SER A 3 5.08 -16.57 -10.51
N TRP A 4 6.20 -16.12 -11.05
CA TRP A 4 7.25 -15.49 -10.23
C TRP A 4 6.91 -14.06 -9.75
N TYR A 5 6.19 -13.30 -10.58
CA TYR A 5 5.79 -11.93 -10.24
C TYR A 5 4.80 -11.87 -9.07
N ILE A 6 3.88 -12.84 -8.94
CA ILE A 6 2.91 -12.86 -7.83
C ILE A 6 3.62 -13.09 -6.49
N PHE A 7 4.65 -13.96 -6.47
CA PHE A 7 5.32 -14.35 -5.23
C PHE A 7 6.18 -13.24 -4.65
N PHE A 8 6.88 -12.47 -5.50
CA PHE A 8 7.73 -11.36 -5.07
C PHE A 8 7.00 -10.01 -4.97
N TYR A 9 6.02 -9.75 -5.84
CA TYR A 9 5.31 -8.47 -5.93
C TYR A 9 3.87 -8.54 -5.41
N GLY A 10 3.47 -9.63 -4.76
CA GLY A 10 2.17 -9.79 -4.11
C GLY A 10 2.24 -9.52 -2.60
N PRO A 11 1.97 -10.52 -1.73
CA PRO A 11 1.94 -10.34 -0.27
C PRO A 11 3.21 -9.70 0.35
N PRO A 12 4.45 -10.10 0.01
CA PRO A 12 5.62 -9.52 0.67
C PRO A 12 5.83 -8.05 0.33
N ALA A 13 5.54 -7.62 -0.89
CA ALA A 13 5.60 -6.22 -1.27
C ALA A 13 4.61 -5.35 -0.47
N ILE A 14 3.40 -5.87 -0.21
CA ILE A 14 2.41 -5.14 0.59
C ILE A 14 2.84 -5.04 2.06
N ILE A 15 3.43 -6.09 2.62
CA ILE A 15 3.94 -6.12 3.99
C ILE A 15 5.07 -5.09 4.16
N ILE A 16 6.05 -5.10 3.26
CA ILE A 16 7.18 -4.16 3.29
C ILE A 16 6.66 -2.72 3.14
N THR A 17 5.74 -2.48 2.21
CA THR A 17 5.14 -1.16 2.00
C THR A 17 4.42 -0.66 3.25
N LEU A 18 3.65 -1.53 3.92
CA LEU A 18 2.96 -1.20 5.18
C LEU A 18 3.97 -0.84 6.27
N ILE A 19 4.98 -1.68 6.50
CA ILE A 19 6.00 -1.47 7.54
C ILE A 19 6.71 -0.13 7.30
N VAL A 20 7.19 0.11 6.08
CA VAL A 20 7.94 1.33 5.74
C VAL A 20 7.05 2.58 5.88
N SER A 21 5.78 2.50 5.48
CA SER A 21 4.83 3.62 5.59
C SER A 21 4.45 3.91 7.06
N VAL A 22 4.23 2.87 7.86
CA VAL A 22 3.95 3.00 9.31
C VAL A 22 5.14 3.61 10.05
N ILE A 23 6.37 3.14 9.76
CA ILE A 23 7.59 3.75 10.30
C ILE A 23 7.67 5.22 9.92
N GLY A 24 7.34 5.58 8.67
CA GLY A 24 7.30 6.96 8.21
C GLY A 24 6.32 7.85 8.99
N VAL A 25 5.12 7.34 9.25
CA VAL A 25 4.11 8.06 10.04
C VAL A 25 4.53 8.21 11.51
N ILE A 26 5.01 7.15 12.15
CA ILE A 26 5.46 7.19 13.55
C ILE A 26 6.67 8.13 13.69
N ALA A 27 7.64 8.05 12.78
CA ALA A 27 8.82 8.89 12.78
C ALA A 27 8.54 10.34 12.33
N LYS A 28 7.32 10.66 11.89
CA LYS A 28 6.93 11.95 11.30
C LYS A 28 7.85 12.36 10.13
N ARG A 29 8.31 11.39 9.36
CA ARG A 29 9.20 11.61 8.20
C ARG A 29 8.43 11.31 6.92
N ALA A 30 8.46 12.26 6.00
CA ALA A 30 7.80 12.12 4.70
C ALA A 30 8.53 11.12 3.78
N SER A 31 9.86 11.00 3.90
CA SER A 31 10.70 10.19 3.02
C SER A 31 10.35 8.69 3.05
N PRO A 32 10.22 8.03 4.22
CA PRO A 32 9.83 6.62 4.26
C PRO A 32 8.45 6.37 3.65
N ILE A 33 7.48 7.26 3.87
CA ILE A 33 6.14 7.11 3.26
C ILE A 33 6.20 7.20 1.75
N LEU A 34 7.05 8.08 1.21
CA LEU A 34 7.22 8.26 -0.22
C LEU A 34 7.92 7.03 -0.84
N ILE A 35 8.89 6.43 -0.14
CA ILE A 35 9.47 5.14 -0.50
C ILE A 35 8.39 4.05 -0.51
N GLY A 36 7.52 4.02 0.51
CA GLY A 36 6.35 3.13 0.54
C GLY A 36 5.44 3.34 -0.68
N ALA A 37 5.15 4.58 -1.06
CA ALA A 37 4.34 4.87 -2.25
C ALA A 37 4.96 4.30 -3.53
N ILE A 38 6.27 4.45 -3.72
CA ILE A 38 6.99 3.90 -4.88
C ILE A 38 6.96 2.36 -4.85
N LEU A 39 7.19 1.75 -3.68
CA LEU A 39 7.16 0.29 -3.52
C LEU A 39 5.75 -0.29 -3.74
N SER A 40 4.69 0.48 -3.47
CA SER A 40 3.32 0.07 -3.74
C SER A 40 2.93 0.13 -5.22
N ALA A 41 3.65 0.88 -6.06
CA ALA A 41 3.31 1.03 -7.48
C ALA A 41 3.34 -0.30 -8.28
N PRO A 42 4.39 -1.14 -8.19
CA PRO A 42 4.37 -2.44 -8.87
C PRO A 42 3.27 -3.37 -8.32
N PHE A 43 2.97 -3.29 -7.03
CA PHE A 43 1.88 -4.03 -6.40
C PHE A 43 0.49 -3.57 -6.90
N ALA A 44 0.30 -2.26 -7.06
CA ALA A 44 -0.92 -1.66 -7.62
C ALA A 44 -1.18 -2.14 -9.05
N LEU A 45 -0.14 -2.16 -9.89
CA LEU A 45 -0.20 -2.70 -11.24
C LEU A 45 -0.52 -4.20 -11.21
N HIS A 46 0.09 -4.94 -10.28
CA HIS A 46 -0.15 -6.37 -10.12
C HIS A 46 -1.62 -6.66 -9.82
N ILE A 47 -2.20 -6.03 -8.79
CA ILE A 47 -3.63 -6.19 -8.46
C ILE A 47 -4.51 -5.82 -9.64
N SER A 48 -4.19 -4.72 -10.33
CA SER A 48 -4.98 -4.25 -11.46
C SER A 48 -5.05 -5.27 -12.60
N MET A 49 -3.99 -6.04 -12.80
CA MET A 49 -3.91 -7.09 -13.82
C MET A 49 -4.49 -8.44 -13.37
N THR A 50 -4.42 -8.78 -12.08
CA THR A 50 -4.76 -10.13 -11.58
C THR A 50 -6.17 -10.27 -11.04
N THR A 51 -6.79 -9.20 -10.53
CA THR A 51 -8.08 -9.30 -9.85
C THR A 51 -9.25 -8.94 -10.79
N MET A 52 -10.26 -9.82 -10.86
CA MET A 52 -11.41 -9.70 -11.77
C MET A 52 -12.48 -8.70 -11.30
N THR A 53 -12.49 -8.31 -10.03
CA THR A 53 -13.50 -7.39 -9.47
C THR A 53 -13.06 -5.94 -9.63
N SER A 54 -13.95 -5.07 -10.14
CA SER A 54 -13.64 -3.64 -10.32
C SER A 54 -13.17 -2.96 -9.03
N PHE A 55 -13.66 -3.40 -7.88
CA PHE A 55 -13.32 -2.85 -6.56
C PHE A 55 -11.83 -3.02 -6.18
N SER A 56 -11.24 -4.20 -6.43
CA SER A 56 -9.84 -4.48 -6.11
C SER A 56 -8.88 -3.72 -7.04
N ARG A 57 -9.27 -3.53 -8.32
CA ARG A 57 -8.57 -2.66 -9.27
C ARG A 57 -8.42 -1.22 -8.77
N TYR A 58 -9.53 -0.62 -8.32
CA TYR A 58 -9.50 0.74 -7.78
C TYR A 58 -8.71 0.82 -6.47
N LEU A 59 -8.89 -0.16 -5.59
CA LEU A 59 -8.15 -0.25 -4.33
C LEU A 59 -6.63 -0.34 -4.54
N GLY A 60 -6.16 -1.14 -5.51
CA GLY A 60 -4.74 -1.24 -5.84
C GLY A 60 -4.14 0.10 -6.27
N SER A 61 -4.85 0.83 -7.14
CA SER A 61 -4.38 2.11 -7.68
C SER A 61 -4.54 3.28 -6.70
N ILE A 62 -5.44 3.20 -5.72
CA ILE A 62 -5.62 4.21 -4.69
C ILE A 62 -4.47 4.22 -3.67
N ILE A 63 -3.82 3.08 -3.41
CA ILE A 63 -2.72 2.97 -2.43
C ILE A 63 -1.56 3.96 -2.67
N PRO A 64 -0.91 3.98 -3.86
CA PRO A 64 0.21 4.89 -4.08
C PRO A 64 -0.23 6.35 -3.96
N LEU A 65 -1.47 6.66 -4.35
CA LEU A 65 -2.05 8.00 -4.23
C LEU A 65 -2.27 8.38 -2.76
N THR A 66 -2.81 7.48 -1.92
CA THR A 66 -3.02 7.76 -0.51
C THR A 66 -1.70 7.85 0.26
N LEU A 67 -0.68 7.07 -0.11
CA LEU A 67 0.66 7.19 0.47
C LEU A 67 1.37 8.48 0.05
N ALA A 68 1.24 8.89 -1.21
CA ALA A 68 1.72 10.20 -1.66
C ALA A 68 1.02 11.34 -0.89
N GLY A 69 -0.30 11.24 -0.72
CA GLY A 69 -1.09 12.16 0.11
C GLY A 69 -0.65 12.15 1.58
N ALA A 70 -0.36 10.98 2.15
CA ALA A 70 0.11 10.87 3.53
C ALA A 70 1.49 11.51 3.72
N SER A 71 2.38 11.36 2.73
CA SER A 71 3.69 12.02 2.71
C SER A 71 3.55 13.55 2.68
N LEU A 72 2.63 14.06 1.86
CA LEU A 72 2.31 15.49 1.80
C LEU A 72 1.69 15.99 3.11
N ALA A 73 0.77 15.24 3.71
CA ALA A 73 0.16 15.58 5.00
C ALA A 73 1.21 15.76 6.11
N ILE A 74 2.23 14.89 6.14
CA ILE A 74 3.35 15.03 7.07
C ILE A 74 4.17 16.30 6.77
N ARG A 75 4.47 16.58 5.49
CA ARG A 75 5.17 17.82 5.11
C ARG A 75 4.41 19.07 5.53
N LEU A 76 3.08 19.04 5.44
CA LEU A 76 2.19 20.12 5.85
C LEU A 76 1.94 20.17 7.37
N LYS A 77 2.58 19.31 8.16
CA LYS A 77 2.40 19.17 9.62
C LYS A 77 0.97 18.77 10.04
N VAL A 78 0.16 18.25 9.11
CA VAL A 78 -1.21 17.77 9.36
C VAL A 78 -1.15 16.28 9.69
N ASN A 79 -0.60 15.95 10.86
CA ASN A 79 -0.30 14.57 11.23
C ASN A 79 -1.54 13.68 11.36
N TRP A 80 -2.69 14.21 11.76
CA TRP A 80 -3.91 13.41 11.88
C TRP A 80 -4.37 12.85 10.53
N LEU A 81 -4.15 13.59 9.44
CA LEU A 81 -4.54 13.20 8.09
C LEU A 81 -3.68 12.04 7.56
N SER A 82 -2.41 11.96 7.96
CA SER A 82 -1.53 10.85 7.52
C SER A 82 -1.95 9.50 8.11
N TYR A 83 -2.52 9.47 9.32
CA TYR A 83 -3.10 8.24 9.89
C TYR A 83 -4.31 7.76 9.09
N ILE A 84 -5.21 8.67 8.71
CA ILE A 84 -6.40 8.33 7.91
C ILE A 84 -5.99 7.81 6.54
N LEU A 85 -4.99 8.42 5.92
CA LEU A 85 -4.50 8.05 4.59
C LEU A 85 -3.75 6.71 4.55
N ILE A 86 -3.34 6.17 5.70
CA ILE A 86 -2.80 4.80 5.81
C ILE A 86 -3.90 3.74 5.92
N LEU A 87 -5.11 4.07 6.37
CA LEU A 87 -6.18 3.08 6.55
C LEU A 87 -6.50 2.24 5.30
N PRO A 88 -6.55 2.79 4.08
CA PRO A 88 -6.77 2.00 2.88
C PRO A 88 -5.70 0.92 2.67
N LEU A 89 -4.43 1.24 2.96
CA LEU A 89 -3.32 0.28 2.87
C LEU A 89 -3.49 -0.84 3.92
N LEU A 90 -3.92 -0.48 5.14
CA LEU A 90 -4.17 -1.44 6.22
C LEU A 90 -5.34 -2.38 5.90
N ALA A 91 -6.43 -1.85 5.35
CA ALA A 91 -7.58 -2.65 4.90
C ALA A 91 -7.19 -3.65 3.81
N LEU A 92 -6.33 -3.22 2.88
CA LEU A 92 -5.86 -4.07 1.79
C LEU A 92 -4.90 -5.15 2.26
N PHE A 93 -4.02 -4.82 3.20
CA PHE A 93 -3.18 -5.79 3.89
C PHE A 93 -4.01 -6.87 4.59
N LEU A 94 -5.05 -6.50 5.34
CA LEU A 94 -5.95 -7.45 6.00
C LEU A 94 -6.69 -8.33 4.98
N TRP A 95 -7.11 -7.77 3.85
CA TRP A 95 -7.75 -8.52 2.77
C TRP A 95 -6.81 -9.55 2.13
N VAL A 96 -5.57 -9.14 1.81
CA VAL A 96 -4.54 -10.03 1.26
C VAL A 96 -4.20 -11.14 2.26
N ILE A 97 -4.01 -10.81 3.53
CA ILE A 97 -3.74 -11.79 4.59
C ILE A 97 -4.89 -12.79 4.69
N LYS A 98 -6.13 -12.32 4.79
CA LYS A 98 -7.29 -13.20 4.84
C LYS A 98 -7.29 -14.16 3.65
N GLY A 99 -7.04 -13.65 2.44
CA GLY A 99 -6.95 -14.47 1.22
C GLY A 99 -5.86 -15.54 1.26
N VAL A 100 -4.70 -15.25 1.86
CA VAL A 100 -3.60 -16.21 2.04
C VAL A 100 -3.96 -17.29 3.09
N PHE A 101 -4.66 -16.94 4.17
CA PHE A 101 -5.01 -17.88 5.25
C PHE A 101 -6.26 -18.72 4.98
N THR A 102 -7.13 -18.32 4.03
CA THR A 102 -8.34 -19.08 3.65
C THR A 102 -8.15 -20.00 2.45
N GLN A 103 -6.93 -20.10 1.90
CA GLN A 103 -6.54 -21.08 0.87
C GLN A 103 -5.85 -22.28 1.50
#